data_AF-A0A4Q5VAC0-F1
#
_entry.id   AF-A0A4Q5VAC0-F1
#
_cell.length_a   1.000
_cell.length_b   1.000
_cell.length_c   1.000
_cell.angle_alpha   90.00
_cell.angle_beta   90.00
_cell.angle_gamma   90.00
#
_symmetry.space_group_name_H-M   'P 1'
#
loop_
_entity.id
_entity.type
_entity.pdbx_description
1 polymer ?
#
loop_
_entity_poly.entity_id
_entity_poly.type
_entity_poly.pdbx_seq_one_letter_code
_entity_poly.pdbx_strand_id
1 'polypeptide(L)'
;MRIYFSSLILPKKAAKRIQKHFTPDYQIFEPMALSHAQFIVAYMLGYEDWHELDQITKSGKYSASLLDEYASADEQQKRIDYQVARLGRLQPQTEPLIKQMVLQFRVSAGNPLSENFAEDGYRTNSLFYWEPWGEEPEWRFIPSRRSEEVRDLLYELLNLWGGGEITLGDYEAKLEPLIESQPENIIPYLYLITAYGEDAGYWEDIAPFLEKLEAIILNSIPPSYPKRGKVPPLIWGTIDNRDYLRSIYCLGVGFYAINNFKKAKKWLLFLRRCCAVRLGNEKEFLIDLRQPNPEGDLHLLEPNEIFDRYYDPVSGKRLET
;
A
#
# COMPACT_ATOMS: atom_id res chain seq x y z
N MET A 1 5.90 -30.11 5.71
CA MET A 1 7.14 -29.35 5.98
C MET A 1 7.21 -29.08 7.48
N ARG A 2 8.37 -29.21 8.13
CA ARG A 2 8.59 -28.86 9.54
C ARG A 2 9.89 -28.05 9.64
N ILE A 3 9.87 -26.99 10.43
CA ILE A 3 11.04 -26.13 10.67
C ILE A 3 11.55 -26.41 12.09
N TYR A 4 12.82 -26.80 12.19
CA TYR A 4 13.44 -27.18 13.45
C TYR A 4 14.32 -26.05 13.99
N PHE A 5 14.19 -25.74 15.27
CA PHE A 5 15.02 -24.76 15.96
C PHE A 5 15.87 -25.42 17.04
N SER A 6 17.00 -24.78 17.37
CA SER A 6 17.84 -25.16 18.51
C SER A 6 17.32 -24.63 19.85
N SER A 7 16.40 -23.66 19.84
CA SER A 7 15.77 -23.10 21.05
C SER A 7 14.42 -22.47 20.76
N LEU A 8 13.59 -22.29 21.80
CA LEU A 8 12.30 -21.60 21.70
C LEU A 8 12.42 -20.07 21.66
N ILE A 9 13.62 -19.49 21.61
CA ILE A 9 13.79 -18.02 21.64
C ILE A 9 13.10 -17.36 20.45
N LEU A 10 13.33 -17.87 19.23
CA LEU A 10 12.73 -17.32 18.01
C LEU A 10 11.21 -17.54 17.95
N PRO A 11 10.68 -18.76 18.20
CA PRO A 11 9.24 -18.96 18.31
C PRO A 11 8.55 -18.03 19.32
N LYS A 12 9.17 -17.79 20.50
CA LYS A 12 8.61 -16.88 21.52
C LYS A 12 8.58 -15.43 21.04
N LYS A 13 9.63 -14.97 20.34
CA LYS A 13 9.64 -13.63 19.73
C LYS A 13 8.56 -13.49 18.66
N ALA A 14 8.39 -14.52 17.82
CA ALA A 14 7.34 -14.54 16.81
C ALA A 14 5.94 -14.50 17.43
N ALA A 15 5.70 -15.28 18.50
CA ALA A 15 4.41 -15.29 19.18
C ALA A 15 4.06 -13.91 19.77
N LYS A 16 5.02 -13.21 20.38
CA LYS A 16 4.81 -11.83 20.85
C LYS A 16 4.50 -10.84 19.72
N ARG A 17 5.11 -11.02 18.55
CA ARG A 17 4.83 -10.20 17.36
C ARG A 17 3.42 -10.45 16.84
N ILE A 18 3.01 -11.71 16.70
CA ILE A 18 1.62 -12.06 16.36
C ILE A 18 0.66 -11.46 17.39
N GLN A 19 0.95 -11.61 18.68
CA GLN A 19 0.13 -11.06 19.76
C GLN A 19 -0.10 -9.54 19.64
N LYS A 20 0.94 -8.78 19.26
CA LYS A 20 0.88 -7.32 19.13
C LYS A 20 0.14 -6.87 17.88
N HIS A 21 0.31 -7.58 16.77
CA HIS A 21 -0.12 -7.11 15.45
C HIS A 21 -1.35 -7.82 14.91
N PHE A 22 -1.81 -8.88 15.57
CA PHE A 22 -2.95 -9.66 15.14
C PHE A 22 -4.09 -9.60 16.16
N THR A 23 -5.08 -8.77 15.84
CA THR A 23 -6.39 -8.73 16.50
C THR A 23 -7.39 -9.43 15.57
N PRO A 24 -7.85 -10.65 15.90
CA PRO A 24 -8.72 -11.44 15.02
C PRO A 24 -10.13 -10.84 14.84
N ASP A 25 -10.52 -9.86 15.66
CA ASP A 25 -11.81 -9.17 15.56
C ASP A 25 -11.64 -7.65 15.46
N TYR A 26 -12.10 -7.07 14.35
CA TYR A 26 -12.20 -5.61 14.14
C TYR A 26 -13.15 -4.91 15.12
N GLN A 27 -13.87 -5.66 15.97
CA GLN A 27 -14.90 -5.14 16.87
C GLN A 27 -14.48 -5.11 18.34
N ILE A 28 -13.37 -5.76 18.72
CA ILE A 28 -12.89 -5.80 20.11
C ILE A 28 -11.38 -5.59 20.10
N PHE A 29 -10.94 -4.40 20.55
CA PHE A 29 -9.52 -4.02 20.68
C PHE A 29 -8.78 -4.75 21.82
N GLU A 30 -9.09 -6.02 22.07
CA GLU A 30 -8.35 -6.81 23.04
C GLU A 30 -7.18 -7.52 22.34
N PRO A 31 -5.94 -7.36 22.83
CA PRO A 31 -4.80 -8.09 22.30
C PRO A 31 -5.06 -9.60 22.40
N MET A 32 -4.68 -10.34 21.36
CA MET A 32 -4.78 -11.79 21.36
C MET A 32 -4.11 -12.40 22.62
N ALA A 33 -4.69 -13.47 23.16
CA ALA A 33 -4.04 -14.23 24.23
C ALA A 33 -2.71 -14.85 23.72
N LEU A 34 -1.64 -14.74 24.51
CA LEU A 34 -0.31 -15.26 24.12
C LEU A 34 -0.34 -16.75 23.77
N SER A 35 -1.17 -17.54 24.45
CA SER A 35 -1.36 -18.98 24.17
C SER A 35 -1.90 -19.21 22.75
N HIS A 36 -2.80 -18.36 22.27
CA HIS A 36 -3.31 -18.44 20.91
C HIS A 36 -2.25 -18.04 19.89
N ALA A 37 -1.48 -16.98 20.16
CA ALA A 37 -0.36 -16.59 19.30
C ALA A 37 0.72 -17.68 19.22
N GLN A 38 1.02 -18.36 20.34
CA GLN A 38 1.90 -19.52 20.40
C GLN A 38 1.37 -20.69 19.55
N PHE A 39 0.08 -20.97 19.62
CA PHE A 39 -0.56 -21.97 18.77
C PHE A 39 -0.39 -21.64 17.28
N ILE A 40 -0.66 -20.40 16.86
CA ILE A 40 -0.46 -19.97 15.46
C ILE A 40 0.99 -20.19 15.02
N VAL A 41 1.98 -19.77 15.84
CA VAL A 41 3.40 -19.99 15.53
C VAL A 41 3.71 -21.47 15.34
N ALA A 42 3.31 -22.33 16.28
CA ALA A 42 3.56 -23.76 16.20
C ALA A 42 2.95 -24.36 14.92
N TYR A 43 1.71 -23.98 14.61
CA TYR A 43 0.98 -24.45 13.45
C TYR A 43 1.65 -24.04 12.13
N MET A 44 2.07 -22.77 12.02
CA MET A 44 2.81 -22.26 10.86
C MET A 44 4.17 -22.95 10.68
N LEU A 45 4.83 -23.36 11.77
CA LEU A 45 6.10 -24.09 11.73
C LEU A 45 5.94 -25.60 11.46
N GLY A 46 4.71 -26.10 11.42
CA GLY A 46 4.36 -27.49 11.09
C GLY A 46 4.18 -28.44 12.26
N TYR A 47 3.91 -27.91 13.45
CA TYR A 47 3.60 -28.65 14.68
C TYR A 47 2.09 -28.60 14.95
N GLU A 48 1.60 -29.58 15.73
CA GLU A 48 0.19 -29.64 16.16
C GLU A 48 -0.13 -28.57 17.18
N ASP A 49 0.77 -28.38 18.15
CA ASP A 49 0.65 -27.36 19.19
C ASP A 49 2.02 -26.89 19.70
N TRP A 50 1.98 -25.93 20.63
CA TRP A 50 3.18 -25.37 21.25
C TRP A 50 3.94 -26.38 22.12
N HIS A 51 3.25 -27.36 22.69
CA HIS A 51 3.87 -28.39 23.52
C HIS A 51 4.72 -29.35 22.69
N GLU A 52 4.22 -29.80 21.54
CA GLU A 52 4.98 -30.61 20.57
C GLU A 52 6.24 -29.85 20.12
N LEU A 53 6.10 -28.57 19.77
CA LEU A 53 7.23 -27.71 19.38
C LEU A 53 8.28 -27.63 20.50
N ASP A 54 7.88 -27.43 21.75
CA ASP A 54 8.79 -27.37 22.91
C ASP A 54 9.52 -28.70 23.15
N GLN A 55 8.79 -29.82 23.11
CA GLN A 55 9.37 -31.15 23.29
C GLN A 55 10.39 -31.49 22.20
N ILE A 56 10.04 -31.25 20.93
CA ILE A 56 10.93 -31.50 19.79
C ILE A 56 12.18 -30.61 19.90
N THR A 57 12.01 -29.33 20.20
CA THR A 57 13.12 -28.37 20.35
C THR A 57 14.08 -28.79 21.47
N LYS A 58 13.54 -29.20 22.64
CA LYS A 58 14.34 -29.67 23.78
C LYS A 58 15.06 -30.98 23.53
N SER A 59 14.46 -31.87 22.73
CA SER A 59 15.05 -33.19 22.45
C SER A 59 16.37 -33.11 21.67
N GLY A 60 16.58 -32.03 20.90
CA GLY A 60 17.74 -31.87 20.03
C GLY A 60 17.88 -32.98 18.97
N LYS A 61 16.82 -33.78 18.74
CA LYS A 61 16.84 -34.95 17.85
C LYS A 61 17.10 -34.58 16.39
N TYR A 62 16.70 -33.38 15.98
CA TYR A 62 16.79 -32.89 14.61
C TYR A 62 17.73 -31.71 14.53
N SER A 63 18.55 -31.68 13.47
CA SER A 63 19.39 -30.52 13.16
C SER A 63 18.51 -29.29 12.88
N ALA A 64 18.95 -28.14 13.39
CA ALA A 64 18.25 -26.89 13.16
C ALA A 64 18.17 -26.58 11.64
N SER A 65 16.98 -26.18 11.20
CA SER A 65 16.79 -25.67 9.84
C SER A 65 17.49 -24.32 9.68
N LEU A 66 17.97 -24.02 8.47
CA LEU A 66 18.45 -22.66 8.16
C LEU A 66 17.32 -21.66 8.42
N LEU A 67 17.66 -20.49 8.97
CA LEU A 67 16.72 -19.38 9.08
C LEU A 67 16.42 -18.80 7.69
N ASP A 68 15.28 -18.13 7.54
CA ASP A 68 14.82 -17.64 6.24
C ASP A 68 15.85 -16.74 5.55
N GLU A 69 16.51 -15.85 6.30
CA GLU A 69 17.53 -14.93 5.79
C GLU A 69 18.83 -15.60 5.30
N TYR A 70 18.98 -16.90 5.57
CA TYR A 70 20.12 -17.73 5.14
C TYR A 70 19.69 -18.85 4.19
N ALA A 71 18.40 -18.96 3.88
CA ALA A 71 17.86 -19.93 2.95
C ALA A 71 17.85 -19.38 1.52
N SER A 72 17.88 -20.27 0.52
CA SER A 72 17.71 -19.88 -0.88
C SER A 72 16.32 -19.28 -1.14
N ALA A 73 16.18 -18.47 -2.18
CA ALA A 73 14.90 -17.87 -2.56
C ALA A 73 13.80 -18.94 -2.75
N ASP A 74 14.11 -20.07 -3.37
CA ASP A 74 13.17 -21.18 -3.56
C ASP A 74 12.70 -21.81 -2.23
N GLU A 75 13.61 -21.93 -1.26
CA GLU A 75 13.28 -22.47 0.07
C GLU A 75 12.46 -21.45 0.87
N GLN A 76 12.80 -20.15 0.79
CA GLN A 76 11.98 -19.09 1.37
C GLN A 76 10.56 -19.12 0.80
N GLN A 77 10.40 -19.25 -0.52
CA GLN A 77 9.08 -19.32 -1.16
C GLN A 77 8.29 -20.54 -0.70
N LYS A 78 8.88 -21.73 -0.69
CA LYS A 78 8.24 -22.95 -0.17
C LYS A 78 7.76 -22.79 1.26
N ARG A 79 8.52 -22.09 2.09
CA ARG A 79 8.15 -21.82 3.49
C ARG A 79 6.98 -20.85 3.59
N ILE A 80 7.00 -19.77 2.81
CA ILE A 80 5.89 -18.82 2.72
C ILE A 80 4.63 -19.56 2.30
N ASP A 81 4.67 -20.30 1.19
CA ASP A 81 3.49 -21.03 0.66
C ASP A 81 2.92 -22.02 1.67
N TYR A 82 3.80 -22.75 2.37
CA TYR A 82 3.38 -23.66 3.44
C TYR A 82 2.71 -22.92 4.60
N GLN A 83 3.32 -21.82 5.05
CA GLN A 83 2.80 -21.01 6.16
C GLN A 83 1.47 -20.35 5.78
N VAL A 84 1.32 -19.91 4.54
CA VAL A 84 0.07 -19.37 3.98
C VAL A 84 -1.03 -20.43 4.00
N ALA A 85 -0.75 -21.62 3.46
CA ALA A 85 -1.71 -22.72 3.46
C ALA A 85 -2.11 -23.17 4.88
N ARG A 86 -1.22 -23.03 5.87
CA ARG A 86 -1.53 -23.30 7.28
C ARG A 86 -2.40 -22.21 7.89
N LEU A 87 -1.97 -20.95 7.79
CA LEU A 87 -2.68 -19.83 8.39
C LEU A 87 -4.08 -19.64 7.77
N GLY A 88 -4.23 -19.86 6.46
CA GLY A 88 -5.51 -19.81 5.76
C GLY A 88 -6.52 -20.89 6.19
N ARG A 89 -6.10 -21.95 6.91
CA ARG A 89 -7.03 -22.90 7.55
C ARG A 89 -7.59 -22.39 8.86
N LEU A 90 -6.90 -21.45 9.50
CA LEU A 90 -7.31 -20.87 10.78
C LEU A 90 -8.10 -19.58 10.60
N GLN A 91 -7.97 -18.95 9.43
CA GLN A 91 -8.49 -17.61 9.16
C GLN A 91 -9.30 -17.62 7.85
N PRO A 92 -10.57 -17.18 7.87
CA PRO A 92 -11.42 -17.14 6.68
C PRO A 92 -11.10 -15.90 5.81
N GLN A 93 -9.83 -15.69 5.48
CA GLN A 93 -9.37 -14.56 4.67
C GLN A 93 -8.84 -15.06 3.32
N THR A 94 -8.76 -14.16 2.35
CA THR A 94 -8.21 -14.46 1.02
C THR A 94 -6.72 -14.77 1.10
N GLU A 95 -6.22 -15.63 0.21
CA GLU A 95 -4.80 -16.04 0.17
C GLU A 95 -3.82 -14.86 0.16
N PRO A 96 -4.04 -13.77 -0.60
CA PRO A 96 -3.13 -12.62 -0.59
C PRO A 96 -3.01 -11.94 0.77
N LEU A 97 -4.10 -11.82 1.53
CA LEU A 97 -4.03 -11.28 2.88
C LEU A 97 -3.25 -12.19 3.82
N ILE A 98 -3.57 -13.49 3.76
CA ILE A 98 -2.86 -14.48 4.56
C ILE A 98 -1.37 -14.41 4.25
N LYS A 99 -1.00 -14.26 2.97
CA LYS A 99 0.40 -14.07 2.54
C LYS A 99 1.03 -12.85 3.18
N GLN A 100 0.36 -11.69 3.19
CA GLN A 100 0.87 -10.50 3.86
C GLN A 100 1.09 -10.71 5.35
N MET A 101 0.16 -11.40 6.03
CA MET A 101 0.33 -11.75 7.44
C MET A 101 1.54 -12.67 7.66
N VAL A 102 1.75 -13.66 6.79
CA VAL A 102 2.94 -14.53 6.83
C VAL A 102 4.23 -13.74 6.65
N LEU A 103 4.26 -12.81 5.70
CA LEU A 103 5.41 -11.92 5.46
C LEU A 103 5.67 -10.96 6.63
N GLN A 104 4.64 -10.58 7.38
CA GLN A 104 4.78 -9.77 8.59
C GLN A 104 5.26 -10.61 9.78
N PHE A 105 4.76 -11.84 9.92
CA PHE A 105 5.06 -12.68 11.06
C PHE A 105 6.44 -13.31 10.94
N ARG A 106 6.87 -13.74 9.75
CA ARG A 106 8.18 -14.35 9.47
C ARG A 106 8.64 -15.26 10.61
N VAL A 107 7.79 -16.25 10.93
CA VAL A 107 7.96 -17.10 12.13
C VAL A 107 9.23 -17.94 12.08
N SER A 108 9.82 -18.10 10.89
CA SER A 108 11.06 -18.82 10.60
C SER A 108 12.31 -17.93 10.44
N ALA A 109 12.18 -16.62 10.57
CA ALA A 109 13.30 -15.70 10.48
C ALA A 109 13.94 -15.42 11.85
N GLY A 110 15.26 -15.21 11.86
CA GLY A 110 15.97 -14.65 13.01
C GLY A 110 15.72 -13.15 13.14
N ASN A 111 15.80 -12.44 12.02
CA ASN A 111 15.42 -11.04 11.87
C ASN A 111 14.23 -10.89 10.91
N PRO A 112 13.02 -10.53 11.38
CA PRO A 112 11.84 -10.37 10.53
C PRO A 112 11.93 -9.17 9.56
N LEU A 113 12.97 -8.34 9.67
CA LEU A 113 13.24 -7.19 8.81
C LEU A 113 14.50 -7.37 7.95
N SER A 114 14.98 -8.60 7.78
CA SER A 114 16.17 -8.90 6.99
C SER A 114 16.06 -8.38 5.55
N GLU A 115 17.16 -7.86 5.01
CA GLU A 115 17.26 -7.46 3.60
C GLU A 115 17.51 -8.66 2.66
N ASN A 116 17.83 -9.83 3.21
CA ASN A 116 18.08 -11.05 2.46
C ASN A 116 16.79 -11.81 2.05
N PHE A 117 15.61 -11.22 2.30
CA PHE A 117 14.36 -11.86 1.92
C PHE A 117 14.09 -11.72 0.43
N ALA A 118 13.69 -12.83 -0.20
CA ALA A 118 13.28 -12.83 -1.59
C ALA A 118 11.97 -12.04 -1.81
N GLU A 119 11.11 -11.98 -0.79
CA GLU A 119 9.86 -11.21 -0.80
C GLU A 119 9.77 -10.33 0.46
N ASP A 120 9.87 -9.01 0.28
CA ASP A 120 9.92 -8.05 1.40
C ASP A 120 8.55 -7.38 1.61
N GLY A 121 7.76 -7.86 2.58
CA GLY A 121 6.52 -7.20 2.99
C GLY A 121 6.71 -5.96 3.88
N TYR A 122 7.92 -5.69 4.35
CA TYR A 122 8.21 -4.56 5.23
C TYR A 122 8.51 -3.26 4.49
N ARG A 123 9.19 -3.35 3.33
CA ARG A 123 9.65 -2.20 2.54
C ARG A 123 9.02 -2.08 1.16
N THR A 124 8.03 -2.92 0.82
CA THR A 124 7.38 -2.86 -0.50
C THR A 124 5.88 -2.67 -0.36
N ASN A 125 5.32 -1.87 -1.27
CA ASN A 125 3.88 -1.76 -1.44
C ASN A 125 3.37 -2.90 -2.32
N SER A 126 2.12 -3.29 -2.15
CA SER A 126 1.50 -4.35 -2.95
C SER A 126 0.13 -3.93 -3.44
N LEU A 127 -0.13 -4.16 -4.72
CA LEU A 127 -1.48 -4.16 -5.28
C LEU A 127 -1.85 -5.61 -5.61
N PHE A 128 -2.99 -6.09 -5.14
CA PHE A 128 -3.42 -7.46 -5.43
C PHE A 128 -4.92 -7.55 -5.66
N TYR A 129 -5.32 -8.60 -6.36
CA TYR A 129 -6.71 -8.90 -6.63
C TYR A 129 -7.33 -9.57 -5.41
N TRP A 130 -8.45 -9.02 -4.96
CA TRP A 130 -9.20 -9.49 -3.82
C TRP A 130 -10.60 -9.93 -4.27
N GLU A 131 -11.02 -11.13 -3.87
CA GLU A 131 -12.37 -11.64 -4.08
C GLU A 131 -12.93 -12.17 -2.75
N PRO A 132 -13.71 -11.35 -2.00
CA PRO A 132 -14.27 -11.76 -0.72
C PRO A 132 -15.48 -12.67 -0.94
N TRP A 133 -15.78 -13.55 0.02
CA TRP A 133 -16.99 -14.36 -0.08
C TRP A 133 -18.24 -13.50 0.12
N GLY A 134 -19.08 -13.38 -0.91
CA GLY A 134 -20.35 -12.64 -0.85
C GLY A 134 -20.26 -11.15 -1.16
N GLU A 135 -19.11 -10.67 -1.64
CA GLU A 135 -18.87 -9.28 -2.00
C GLU A 135 -18.30 -9.19 -3.43
N GLU A 136 -18.38 -8.01 -4.04
CA GLU A 136 -17.83 -7.78 -5.38
C GLU A 136 -16.29 -7.82 -5.34
N PRO A 137 -15.64 -8.40 -6.36
CA PRO A 137 -14.20 -8.39 -6.43
C PRO A 137 -13.63 -6.98 -6.59
N GLU A 138 -12.43 -6.77 -6.06
CA GLU A 138 -11.73 -5.49 -6.10
C GLU A 138 -10.22 -5.67 -6.27
N TRP A 139 -9.54 -4.58 -6.61
CA TRP A 139 -8.09 -4.50 -6.38
C TRP A 139 -7.83 -3.74 -5.08
N ARG A 140 -6.94 -4.27 -4.26
CA ARG A 140 -6.59 -3.66 -2.97
C ARG A 140 -5.12 -3.29 -2.95
N PHE A 141 -4.86 -2.01 -2.64
CA PHE A 141 -3.54 -1.50 -2.32
C PHE A 141 -3.25 -1.76 -0.84
N ILE A 142 -2.07 -2.28 -0.56
CA ILE A 142 -1.50 -2.40 0.78
C ILE A 142 -0.17 -1.64 0.78
N PRO A 143 0.00 -0.66 1.68
CA PRO A 143 1.28 0.03 1.84
C PRO A 143 2.33 -0.93 2.42
N SER A 144 3.60 -0.57 2.30
CA SER A 144 4.64 -1.26 3.06
C SER A 144 4.37 -1.15 4.56
N ARG A 145 4.79 -2.17 5.33
CA ARG A 145 4.54 -2.18 6.77
C ARG A 145 5.13 -0.97 7.49
N ARG A 146 6.32 -0.51 7.10
CA ARG A 146 6.93 0.68 7.71
C ARG A 146 6.20 1.98 7.36
N SER A 147 5.54 2.03 6.22
CA SER A 147 4.66 3.15 5.84
C SER A 147 3.39 3.18 6.70
N GLU A 148 2.81 2.01 6.98
CA GLU A 148 1.63 1.87 7.84
C GLU A 148 1.92 2.34 9.27
N GLU A 149 3.13 2.04 9.79
CA GLU A 149 3.53 2.38 11.16
C GLU A 149 3.66 3.89 11.44
N VAL A 150 3.80 4.71 10.39
CA VAL A 150 3.90 6.18 10.49
C VAL A 150 2.64 6.90 9.99
N ARG A 151 1.56 6.16 9.69
CA ARG A 151 0.35 6.72 9.10
C ARG A 151 -0.34 7.77 9.98
N ASP A 152 -0.51 7.47 11.26
CA ASP A 152 -1.20 8.39 12.18
C ASP A 152 -0.43 9.71 12.30
N LEU A 153 0.91 9.62 12.39
CA LEU A 153 1.80 10.79 12.37
C LEU A 153 1.62 11.62 11.07
N LEU A 154 1.49 10.96 9.92
CA LEU A 154 1.28 11.65 8.64
C LEU A 154 -0.08 12.35 8.60
N TYR A 155 -1.15 11.74 9.10
CA TYR A 155 -2.46 12.41 9.14
C TYR A 155 -2.50 13.58 10.15
N GLU A 156 -1.84 13.45 11.29
CA GLU A 156 -1.64 14.57 12.21
C GLU A 156 -0.92 15.72 11.51
N LEU A 157 0.15 15.42 10.77
CA LEU A 157 0.91 16.40 10.02
C LEU A 157 0.07 17.08 8.92
N LEU A 158 -0.76 16.32 8.19
CA LEU A 158 -1.71 16.86 7.21
C LEU A 158 -2.72 17.81 7.87
N ASN A 159 -3.23 17.48 9.05
CA ASN A 159 -4.17 18.34 9.77
C ASN A 159 -3.53 19.66 10.19
N LEU A 160 -2.27 19.63 10.68
CA LEU A 160 -1.53 20.85 11.02
C LEU A 160 -1.32 21.75 9.79
N TRP A 161 -0.97 21.16 8.64
CA TRP A 161 -0.85 21.89 7.37
C TRP A 161 -2.17 22.49 6.92
N GLY A 162 -3.22 21.67 6.83
CA GLY A 162 -4.55 22.12 6.41
C GLY A 162 -5.20 23.13 7.37
N GLY A 163 -4.77 23.15 8.64
CA GLY A 163 -5.14 24.17 9.62
C GLY A 163 -4.33 25.46 9.55
N GLY A 164 -3.29 25.52 8.70
CA GLY A 164 -2.38 26.65 8.61
C GLY A 164 -1.48 26.83 9.84
N GLU A 165 -1.29 25.78 10.64
CA GLU A 165 -0.51 25.82 11.89
C GLU A 165 1.00 25.74 11.66
N ILE A 166 1.41 25.28 10.48
CA ILE A 166 2.82 25.10 10.09
C ILE A 166 3.05 25.70 8.70
N THR A 167 4.28 26.16 8.46
CA THR A 167 4.66 26.71 7.15
C THR A 167 4.98 25.60 6.14
N LEU A 168 5.05 25.94 4.84
CA LEU A 168 5.42 24.97 3.80
C LEU A 168 6.82 24.38 4.07
N GLY A 169 7.76 25.21 4.49
CA GLY A 169 9.11 24.76 4.86
C GLY A 169 9.12 23.83 6.07
N ASP A 170 8.28 24.09 7.09
CA ASP A 170 8.15 23.18 8.24
C ASP A 170 7.51 21.84 7.86
N TYR A 171 6.53 21.89 6.95
CA TYR A 171 5.84 20.71 6.43
C TYR A 171 6.81 19.83 5.64
N GLU A 172 7.58 20.44 4.74
CA GLU A 172 8.63 19.78 3.95
C GLU A 172 9.70 19.16 4.85
N ALA A 173 10.26 19.93 5.79
CA ALA A 173 11.31 19.45 6.70
C ALA A 173 10.87 18.25 7.56
N LYS A 174 9.56 18.05 7.76
CA LYS A 174 9.00 16.87 8.43
C LYS A 174 8.74 15.69 7.49
N LEU A 175 8.47 15.95 6.21
CA LEU A 175 8.21 14.91 5.20
C LEU A 175 9.48 14.35 4.56
N GLU A 176 10.52 15.17 4.35
CA GLU A 176 11.76 14.73 3.72
C GLU A 176 12.45 13.56 4.45
N PRO A 177 12.60 13.54 5.79
CA PRO A 177 13.20 12.41 6.48
C PRO A 177 12.41 11.11 6.31
N LEU A 178 11.08 11.20 6.14
CA LEU A 178 10.23 10.04 5.85
C LEU A 178 10.45 9.54 4.42
N ILE A 179 10.61 10.45 3.46
CA ILE A 179 10.96 10.10 2.08
C ILE A 179 12.33 9.41 2.00
N GLU A 180 13.32 9.91 2.73
CA GLU A 180 14.66 9.30 2.75
C GLU A 180 14.68 7.92 3.39
N SER A 181 13.97 7.76 4.52
CA SER A 181 13.97 6.50 5.28
C SER A 181 12.98 5.46 4.74
N GLN A 182 11.91 5.91 4.08
CA GLN A 182 10.82 5.09 3.54
C GLN A 182 10.48 5.54 2.09
N PRO A 183 11.42 5.39 1.14
CA PRO A 183 11.25 5.91 -0.22
C PRO A 183 10.06 5.32 -0.98
N GLU A 184 9.51 4.19 -0.57
CA GLU A 184 8.30 3.60 -1.13
C GLU A 184 6.99 4.18 -0.55
N ASN A 185 7.03 4.93 0.55
CA ASN A 185 5.83 5.46 1.17
C ASN A 185 5.21 6.53 0.25
N ILE A 186 4.02 6.26 -0.30
CA ILE A 186 3.38 7.17 -1.27
C ILE A 186 2.85 8.46 -0.64
N ILE A 187 2.56 8.46 0.67
CA ILE A 187 1.83 9.54 1.34
C ILE A 187 2.68 10.82 1.45
N PRO A 188 3.96 10.79 1.87
CA PRO A 188 4.80 11.98 1.87
C PRO A 188 4.90 12.67 0.50
N TYR A 189 5.01 11.89 -0.58
CA TYR A 189 5.04 12.45 -1.94
C TYR A 189 3.70 13.07 -2.33
N LEU A 190 2.59 12.38 -2.05
CA LEU A 190 1.25 12.92 -2.26
C LEU A 190 1.11 14.29 -1.58
N TYR A 191 1.52 14.38 -0.33
CA TYR A 191 1.43 15.60 0.47
C TYR A 191 2.29 16.73 -0.06
N LEU A 192 3.55 16.46 -0.41
CA LEU A 192 4.41 17.49 -1.00
C LEU A 192 3.89 17.96 -2.36
N ILE A 193 3.41 17.05 -3.22
CA ILE A 193 2.86 17.42 -4.53
C ILE A 193 1.63 18.32 -4.36
N THR A 194 0.72 18.00 -3.44
CA THR A 194 -0.44 18.85 -3.15
C THR A 194 -0.02 20.20 -2.57
N ALA A 195 0.87 20.21 -1.58
CA ALA A 195 1.29 21.45 -0.91
C ALA A 195 2.05 22.41 -1.85
N TYR A 196 2.98 21.90 -2.66
CA TYR A 196 3.70 22.72 -3.64
C TYR A 196 2.80 23.11 -4.82
N GLY A 197 2.05 22.16 -5.38
CA GLY A 197 1.24 22.37 -6.57
C GLY A 197 -0.06 23.10 -6.28
N GLU A 198 -1.00 22.43 -5.63
CA GLU A 198 -2.37 22.91 -5.44
C GLU A 198 -2.43 24.09 -4.45
N ASP A 199 -1.66 24.05 -3.36
CA ASP A 199 -1.77 25.07 -2.31
C ASP A 199 -0.86 26.29 -2.56
N ALA A 200 0.35 26.09 -3.06
CA ALA A 200 1.35 27.16 -3.24
C ALA A 200 1.55 27.60 -4.70
N GLY A 201 1.05 26.86 -5.69
CA GLY A 201 1.18 27.18 -7.11
C GLY A 201 2.58 26.94 -7.71
N TYR A 202 3.48 26.30 -6.98
CA TYR A 202 4.86 25.99 -7.37
C TYR A 202 4.94 24.68 -8.18
N TRP A 203 4.23 24.64 -9.31
CA TRP A 203 4.13 23.44 -10.14
C TRP A 203 5.46 23.00 -10.79
N GLU A 204 6.40 23.91 -11.01
CA GLU A 204 7.71 23.53 -11.57
C GLU A 204 8.56 22.72 -10.57
N ASP A 205 8.37 22.98 -9.27
CA ASP A 205 9.14 22.35 -8.19
C ASP A 205 8.68 20.92 -7.88
N ILE A 206 7.49 20.50 -8.35
CA ILE A 206 6.96 19.16 -8.07
C ILE A 206 7.53 18.06 -8.97
N ALA A 207 8.22 18.41 -10.06
CA ALA A 207 8.69 17.43 -11.06
C ALA A 207 9.54 16.28 -10.47
N PRO A 208 10.49 16.51 -9.54
CA PRO A 208 11.24 15.43 -8.92
C PRO A 208 10.38 14.46 -8.10
N PHE A 209 9.35 14.97 -7.42
CA PHE A 209 8.43 14.17 -6.63
C PHE A 209 7.49 13.32 -7.51
N LEU A 210 7.04 13.88 -8.64
CA LEU A 210 6.20 13.16 -9.60
C LEU A 210 6.90 11.92 -10.19
N GLU A 211 8.17 12.05 -10.59
CA GLU A 211 8.94 10.93 -11.14
C GLU A 211 9.16 9.82 -10.10
N LYS A 212 9.47 10.20 -8.85
CA LYS A 212 9.62 9.24 -7.74
C LYS A 212 8.29 8.55 -7.44
N LEU A 213 7.19 9.30 -7.31
CA LEU A 213 5.87 8.74 -7.05
C LEU A 213 5.41 7.82 -8.19
N GLU A 214 5.63 8.19 -9.46
CA GLU A 214 5.33 7.32 -10.61
C GLU A 214 6.08 5.99 -10.49
N ALA A 215 7.38 6.01 -10.18
CA ALA A 215 8.17 4.79 -10.04
C ALA A 215 7.62 3.88 -8.92
N ILE A 216 7.25 4.45 -7.79
CA ILE A 216 6.68 3.71 -6.64
C ILE A 216 5.33 3.08 -7.01
N ILE A 217 4.44 3.85 -7.64
CA ILE A 217 3.13 3.35 -8.09
C ILE A 217 3.33 2.22 -9.10
N LEU A 218 4.22 2.37 -10.08
CA LEU A 218 4.51 1.32 -11.06
C LEU A 218 5.04 0.04 -10.42
N ASN A 219 5.93 0.15 -9.42
CA ASN A 219 6.49 -0.99 -8.70
C ASN A 219 5.44 -1.74 -7.86
N SER A 220 4.35 -1.09 -7.46
CA SER A 220 3.25 -1.73 -6.73
C SER A 220 2.33 -2.59 -7.62
N ILE A 221 2.31 -2.35 -8.94
CA ILE A 221 1.38 -3.01 -9.87
C ILE A 221 1.93 -4.39 -10.26
N PRO A 222 1.25 -5.50 -9.92
CA PRO A 222 1.76 -6.82 -10.21
C PRO A 222 1.67 -7.14 -11.71
N PRO A 223 2.48 -8.09 -12.22
CA PRO A 223 2.41 -8.53 -13.62
C PRO A 223 1.04 -9.08 -14.03
N SER A 224 0.25 -9.58 -13.06
CA SER A 224 -1.11 -10.08 -13.26
C SER A 224 -2.16 -8.98 -13.44
N TYR A 225 -1.83 -7.72 -13.17
CA TYR A 225 -2.78 -6.61 -13.31
C TYR A 225 -3.20 -6.43 -14.79
N PRO A 226 -4.50 -6.38 -15.11
CA PRO A 226 -4.95 -6.30 -16.50
C PRO A 226 -4.44 -5.04 -17.21
N LYS A 227 -3.77 -5.26 -18.35
CA LYS A 227 -3.20 -4.16 -19.16
C LYS A 227 -4.27 -3.38 -19.93
N ARG A 228 -5.44 -3.97 -20.20
CA ARG A 228 -6.53 -3.39 -21.00
C ARG A 228 -7.89 -3.81 -20.44
N GLY A 229 -8.95 -3.09 -20.83
CA GLY A 229 -10.32 -3.37 -20.42
C GLY A 229 -10.69 -2.75 -19.07
N LYS A 230 -11.96 -2.90 -18.68
CA LYS A 230 -12.42 -2.52 -17.34
C LYS A 230 -11.86 -3.53 -16.34
N VAL A 231 -11.31 -3.05 -15.23
CA VAL A 231 -10.90 -3.90 -14.11
C VAL A 231 -11.89 -3.75 -12.97
N PRO A 232 -11.99 -4.76 -12.09
CA PRO A 232 -12.55 -4.55 -10.75
C PRO A 232 -11.92 -3.29 -10.13
N PRO A 233 -12.72 -2.39 -9.53
CA PRO A 233 -12.18 -1.11 -9.07
C PRO A 233 -11.32 -1.30 -7.82
N LEU A 234 -10.48 -0.31 -7.51
CA LEU A 234 -10.07 -0.07 -6.14
C LEU A 234 -11.21 0.63 -5.42
N ILE A 235 -11.73 0.03 -4.34
CA ILE A 235 -12.85 0.58 -3.59
C ILE A 235 -12.39 1.76 -2.75
N TRP A 236 -13.00 2.92 -2.93
CA TRP A 236 -12.68 4.18 -2.23
C TRP A 236 -12.90 4.14 -0.69
N GLY A 237 -13.75 3.21 -0.24
CA GLY A 237 -14.09 3.06 1.18
C GLY A 237 -12.90 2.64 2.05
N THR A 238 -11.88 1.99 1.49
CA THR A 238 -10.67 1.63 2.22
C THR A 238 -9.65 2.76 2.18
N ILE A 239 -9.06 3.05 3.34
CA ILE A 239 -8.16 4.19 3.50
C ILE A 239 -6.90 4.06 2.63
N ASP A 240 -6.36 2.84 2.51
CA ASP A 240 -5.19 2.56 1.68
C ASP A 240 -5.46 2.81 0.18
N ASN A 241 -6.62 2.34 -0.32
CA ASN A 241 -7.01 2.60 -1.71
C ASN A 241 -7.25 4.10 -1.93
N ARG A 242 -7.80 4.82 -0.95
CA ARG A 242 -8.03 6.26 -1.06
C ARG A 242 -6.72 7.01 -1.29
N ASP A 243 -5.71 6.74 -0.49
CA ASP A 243 -4.40 7.39 -0.63
C ASP A 243 -3.74 7.01 -1.95
N TYR A 244 -3.81 5.74 -2.35
CA TYR A 244 -3.31 5.27 -3.65
C TYR A 244 -4.00 5.95 -4.85
N LEU A 245 -5.32 6.04 -4.81
CA LEU A 245 -6.12 6.67 -5.86
C LEU A 245 -5.88 8.18 -5.94
N ARG A 246 -5.70 8.86 -4.80
CA ARG A 246 -5.28 10.26 -4.74
C ARG A 246 -3.89 10.46 -5.33
N SER A 247 -2.92 9.61 -4.98
CA SER A 247 -1.59 9.64 -5.60
C SER A 247 -1.64 9.52 -7.12
N ILE A 248 -2.48 8.62 -7.66
CA ILE A 248 -2.68 8.50 -9.12
C ILE A 248 -3.29 9.77 -9.72
N TYR A 249 -4.28 10.36 -9.05
CA TYR A 249 -4.88 11.61 -9.50
C TYR A 249 -3.85 12.75 -9.52
N CYS A 250 -3.06 12.91 -8.45
CA CYS A 250 -2.00 13.91 -8.35
C CYS A 250 -0.88 13.67 -9.39
N LEU A 251 -0.56 12.42 -9.74
CA LEU A 251 0.32 12.16 -10.89
C LEU A 251 -0.29 12.70 -12.20
N GLY A 252 -1.59 12.47 -12.41
CA GLY A 252 -2.32 12.97 -13.57
C GLY A 252 -2.29 14.50 -13.69
N VAL A 253 -2.66 15.19 -12.61
CA VAL A 253 -2.72 16.66 -12.54
C VAL A 253 -1.32 17.27 -12.54
N GLY A 254 -0.40 16.75 -11.75
CA GLY A 254 0.96 17.28 -11.67
C GLY A 254 1.71 17.16 -12.99
N PHE A 255 1.63 16.01 -13.68
CA PHE A 255 2.21 15.89 -15.02
C PHE A 255 1.51 16.80 -16.04
N TYR A 256 0.23 17.09 -15.86
CA TYR A 256 -0.48 18.04 -16.71
C TYR A 256 0.07 19.46 -16.50
N ALA A 257 0.21 19.88 -15.24
CA ALA A 257 0.69 21.21 -14.87
C ALA A 257 2.11 21.50 -15.38
N ILE A 258 3.00 20.50 -15.39
CA ILE A 258 4.35 20.64 -15.95
C ILE A 258 4.42 20.35 -17.47
N ASN A 259 3.28 20.42 -18.17
CA ASN A 259 3.16 20.20 -19.62
C ASN A 259 3.61 18.82 -20.13
N ASN A 260 3.69 17.81 -19.26
CA ASN A 260 3.93 16.42 -19.65
C ASN A 260 2.60 15.70 -19.96
N PHE A 261 1.92 16.17 -21.00
CA PHE A 261 0.59 15.72 -21.41
C PHE A 261 0.51 14.21 -21.70
N LYS A 262 1.60 13.61 -22.17
CA LYS A 262 1.67 12.17 -22.43
C LYS A 262 1.52 11.36 -21.14
N LYS A 263 2.25 11.73 -20.09
CA LYS A 263 2.16 11.05 -18.78
C LYS A 263 0.84 11.41 -18.08
N ALA A 264 0.42 12.66 -18.12
CA ALA A 264 -0.86 13.09 -17.56
C ALA A 264 -2.02 12.24 -18.10
N LYS A 265 -2.12 12.12 -19.43
CA LYS A 265 -3.16 11.32 -20.10
C LYS A 265 -3.11 9.86 -19.70
N LYS A 266 -1.91 9.27 -19.60
CA LYS A 266 -1.72 7.88 -19.16
C LYS A 266 -2.28 7.67 -17.76
N TRP A 267 -1.95 8.54 -16.80
CA TRP A 267 -2.37 8.41 -15.41
C TRP A 267 -3.85 8.69 -15.20
N LEU A 268 -4.42 9.70 -15.86
CA LEU A 268 -5.85 9.98 -15.78
C LEU A 268 -6.70 8.87 -16.43
N LEU A 269 -6.23 8.28 -17.54
CA LEU A 269 -6.89 7.09 -18.11
C LEU A 269 -6.78 5.86 -17.19
N PHE A 270 -5.62 5.68 -16.55
CA PHE A 270 -5.44 4.61 -15.55
C PHE A 270 -6.40 4.79 -14.37
N LEU A 271 -6.52 6.02 -13.85
CA LEU A 271 -7.45 6.38 -12.79
C LEU A 271 -8.90 6.04 -13.16
N ARG A 272 -9.36 6.50 -14.33
CA ARG A 272 -10.72 6.21 -14.83
C ARG A 272 -11.01 4.73 -15.00
N ARG A 273 -9.97 3.92 -15.19
CA ARG A 273 -10.08 2.47 -15.33
C ARG A 273 -10.17 1.76 -13.99
N CYS A 274 -9.45 2.25 -12.99
CA CYS A 274 -9.31 1.58 -11.69
C CYS A 274 -10.15 2.21 -10.58
N CYS A 275 -10.72 3.40 -10.77
CA CYS A 275 -11.57 4.09 -9.81
C CYS A 275 -13.03 4.09 -10.27
N ALA A 276 -13.95 3.65 -9.40
CA ALA A 276 -15.39 3.68 -9.68
C ALA A 276 -16.02 5.07 -9.45
N VAL A 277 -15.36 5.92 -8.64
CA VAL A 277 -15.85 7.24 -8.26
C VAL A 277 -15.10 8.35 -9.02
N ARG A 278 -15.75 9.50 -9.16
CA ARG A 278 -15.08 10.73 -9.61
C ARG A 278 -14.26 11.29 -8.46
N LEU A 279 -12.99 11.58 -8.67
CA LEU A 279 -12.10 12.13 -7.63
C LEU A 279 -11.92 13.64 -7.74
N GLY A 280 -11.99 14.17 -8.96
CA GLY A 280 -11.87 15.58 -9.21
C GLY A 280 -12.31 15.90 -10.63
N ASN A 281 -11.49 16.68 -11.33
CA ASN A 281 -11.78 17.12 -12.69
C ASN A 281 -11.17 16.19 -13.75
N GLU A 282 -11.02 14.90 -13.42
CA GLU A 282 -10.28 13.96 -14.26
C GLU A 282 -10.90 13.79 -15.66
N LYS A 283 -12.21 14.05 -15.81
CA LYS A 283 -12.89 14.03 -17.10
C LYS A 283 -12.50 15.25 -17.93
N GLU A 284 -12.50 16.43 -17.33
CA GLU A 284 -12.19 17.71 -17.95
C GLU A 284 -10.74 17.74 -18.42
N PHE A 285 -9.79 17.31 -17.58
CA PHE A 285 -8.40 17.10 -18.01
C PHE A 285 -8.29 16.16 -19.22
N LEU A 286 -9.05 15.06 -19.24
CA LEU A 286 -9.04 14.14 -20.38
C LEU A 286 -9.72 14.69 -21.64
N ILE A 287 -10.59 15.69 -21.54
CA ILE A 287 -11.13 16.41 -22.70
C ILE A 287 -10.03 17.27 -23.29
N ASP A 288 -9.38 18.08 -22.46
CA ASP A 288 -8.30 18.95 -22.92
C ASP A 288 -7.14 18.15 -23.54
N LEU A 289 -6.73 17.04 -22.90
CA LEU A 289 -5.70 16.13 -23.40
C LEU A 289 -6.09 15.33 -24.67
N ARG A 290 -7.30 15.50 -25.20
CA ARG A 290 -7.71 14.98 -26.52
C ARG A 290 -7.61 16.03 -27.61
N GLN A 291 -7.53 17.31 -27.26
CA GLN A 291 -7.33 18.38 -28.22
C GLN A 291 -5.98 18.19 -28.93
N PRO A 292 -5.85 18.60 -30.21
CA PRO A 292 -4.57 18.60 -30.90
C PRO A 292 -3.48 19.40 -30.16
N ASN A 293 -3.89 20.51 -29.54
CA ASN A 293 -3.07 21.37 -28.70
C ASN A 293 -3.80 21.59 -27.36
N PRO A 294 -3.49 20.79 -26.32
CA PRO A 294 -4.06 20.99 -24.99
C PRO A 294 -3.74 22.39 -24.45
N GLU A 295 -4.72 23.02 -23.80
CA GLU A 295 -4.59 24.39 -23.27
C GLU A 295 -3.61 24.46 -22.10
N GLY A 296 -3.50 23.39 -21.31
CA GLY A 296 -2.51 23.26 -20.25
C GLY A 296 -2.80 24.08 -18.98
N ASP A 297 -3.95 24.74 -18.87
CA ASP A 297 -4.27 25.71 -17.82
C ASP A 297 -5.33 25.23 -16.82
N LEU A 298 -5.97 24.06 -17.05
CA LEU A 298 -7.10 23.60 -16.22
C LEU A 298 -6.80 23.46 -14.72
N HIS A 299 -5.53 23.27 -14.35
CA HIS A 299 -5.09 23.15 -12.98
C HIS A 299 -4.99 24.51 -12.25
N LEU A 300 -5.08 25.61 -12.99
CA LEU A 300 -5.06 26.99 -12.49
C LEU A 300 -6.46 27.59 -12.32
N LEU A 301 -7.48 26.87 -12.78
CA LEU A 301 -8.85 27.35 -12.79
C LEU A 301 -9.59 26.94 -11.53
N GLU A 302 -10.40 27.86 -11.03
CA GLU A 302 -11.32 27.58 -9.94
C GLU A 302 -12.44 26.61 -10.40
N PRO A 303 -13.07 25.86 -9.48
CA PRO A 303 -14.10 24.89 -9.84
C PRO A 303 -15.26 25.45 -10.68
N ASN A 304 -15.65 26.71 -10.45
CA ASN A 304 -16.67 27.40 -11.23
C ASN A 304 -16.18 27.74 -12.64
N GLU A 305 -14.92 28.12 -12.82
CA GLU A 305 -14.35 28.44 -14.13
C GLU A 305 -14.21 27.17 -14.99
N ILE A 306 -13.83 26.04 -14.38
CA ILE A 306 -13.85 24.74 -15.04
C ILE A 306 -15.28 24.36 -15.44
N PHE A 307 -16.25 24.60 -14.56
CA PHE A 307 -17.64 24.32 -14.85
C PHE A 307 -18.14 25.15 -16.05
N ASP A 308 -17.92 26.46 -16.03
CA ASP A 308 -18.35 27.37 -17.10
C ASP A 308 -17.69 27.04 -18.46
N ARG A 309 -16.46 26.49 -18.44
CA ARG A 309 -15.75 26.07 -19.66
C ARG A 309 -16.36 24.84 -20.32
N TYR A 310 -16.91 23.90 -19.54
CA TYR A 310 -17.35 22.60 -20.06
C TYR A 310 -18.85 22.34 -19.93
N TYR A 311 -19.58 23.17 -19.20
CA TYR A 311 -20.99 22.97 -18.89
C TYR A 311 -21.77 24.26 -19.08
N ASP A 312 -22.97 24.15 -19.63
CA ASP A 312 -23.89 25.26 -19.75
C ASP A 312 -24.38 25.68 -18.34
N PRO A 313 -24.20 26.96 -17.95
CA PRO A 313 -24.46 27.40 -16.57
C PRO A 313 -25.94 27.38 -16.18
N VAL A 314 -26.85 27.32 -17.14
CA VAL A 314 -28.31 27.35 -16.91
C VAL A 314 -28.89 25.93 -16.83
N SER A 315 -28.46 25.05 -17.73
CA SER A 315 -28.98 23.69 -17.86
C SER A 315 -28.11 22.64 -17.18
N GLY A 316 -26.87 22.99 -16.79
CA GLY A 316 -25.87 22.07 -16.26
C GLY A 316 -25.44 20.97 -17.24
N LYS A 317 -25.86 21.08 -18.51
CA LYS A 317 -25.52 20.11 -19.55
C LYS A 317 -24.13 20.39 -20.06
N ARG A 318 -23.39 19.33 -20.35
CA ARG A 318 -22.06 19.43 -20.91
C ARG A 318 -22.11 20.06 -22.31
N LEU A 319 -21.24 21.03 -22.55
CA LEU A 319 -21.04 21.64 -23.85
C LEU A 319 -20.43 20.62 -24.82
N GLU A 320 -20.89 20.60 -26.07
CA GLU A 320 -20.31 19.74 -27.11
C GLU A 320 -18.93 20.28 -27.48
N THR A 321 -17.90 19.78 -26.79
CA THR A 321 -16.47 20.01 -27.07
C THR A 321 -15.88 18.93 -27.95
#